data_AF-A0A4S3LVM8-F1
#
_entry.id   AF-A0A4S3LVM8-F1
#
_cell.length_a   1.000
_cell.length_b   1.000
_cell.length_c   1.000
_cell.angle_alpha   90.00
_cell.angle_beta   90.00
_cell.angle_gamma   90.00
#
_symmetry.space_group_name_H-M   'P 1'
#
loop_
_entity.id
_entity.type
_entity.pdbx_description
1 polymer ?
#
loop_
_entity_poly.entity_id
_entity_poly.type
_entity_poly.pdbx_seq_one_letter_code
_entity_poly.pdbx_strand_id
1 'polypeptide(L)'
;MDKKAPDWLVEKQPDWYVDVCRDLITDLPGGYFEAAKWLKTTEDGVYNRLKELKGQVMPLGFAMVLQKAAGNPRLAHEVAFRSGGTFVPNPNMDELDDIELGRMFREMAVRMGKLAETYDEITADGVIDDAEKKRFMSEGNVLINSITAFQQHSLALFHKPGGEE
;
A
#
# COMPACT_ATOMS: atom_id res chain seq x y z
N MET A 1 20.61 10.75 -35.35
CA MET A 1 20.84 10.73 -33.89
C MET A 1 19.90 9.70 -33.31
N ASP A 2 20.41 8.53 -32.92
CA ASP A 2 19.63 7.55 -32.15
C ASP A 2 19.30 8.18 -30.80
N LYS A 3 18.02 8.41 -30.54
CA LYS A 3 17.56 8.74 -29.19
C LYS A 3 17.74 7.48 -28.35
N LYS A 4 18.74 7.50 -27.46
CA LYS A 4 18.89 6.48 -26.42
C LYS A 4 17.53 6.32 -25.74
N ALA A 5 17.01 5.10 -25.73
CA ALA A 5 15.75 4.81 -25.07
C ALA A 5 15.84 5.29 -23.60
N PRO A 6 14.82 5.97 -23.07
CA PRO A 6 14.76 6.33 -21.66
C PRO A 6 15.14 5.16 -20.75
N ASP A 7 15.86 5.39 -19.67
CA ASP A 7 16.42 4.31 -18.83
C ASP A 7 15.33 3.35 -18.29
N TRP A 8 14.09 3.83 -18.09
CA TRP A 8 12.93 3.01 -17.71
C TRP A 8 12.52 1.96 -18.76
N LEU A 9 12.87 2.14 -20.04
CA LEU A 9 12.64 1.13 -21.09
C LEU A 9 13.61 -0.05 -20.98
N VAL A 10 14.72 0.11 -20.27
CA VAL A 10 15.79 -0.88 -20.14
C VAL A 10 15.77 -1.55 -18.77
N GLU A 11 15.33 -0.84 -17.73
CA GLU A 11 15.20 -1.32 -16.36
C GLU A 11 14.05 -2.33 -16.25
N LYS A 12 14.39 -3.62 -16.13
CA LYS A 12 13.41 -4.71 -16.03
C LYS A 12 12.93 -4.97 -14.61
N GLN A 13 13.71 -4.56 -13.61
CA GLN A 13 13.37 -4.68 -12.20
C GLN A 13 13.92 -3.47 -11.44
N PRO A 14 13.05 -2.49 -11.12
CA PRO A 14 13.51 -1.27 -10.51
C PRO A 14 13.94 -1.46 -9.05
N ASP A 15 14.89 -0.65 -8.59
CA ASP A 15 15.48 -0.75 -7.24
C ASP A 15 14.42 -0.79 -6.13
N TRP A 16 13.39 0.07 -6.24
CA TRP A 16 12.30 0.10 -5.27
C TRP A 16 11.56 -1.22 -5.14
N TYR A 17 11.41 -1.95 -6.24
CA TYR A 17 10.71 -3.21 -6.25
C TYR A 17 11.57 -4.31 -5.62
N VAL A 18 12.90 -4.23 -5.81
CA VAL A 18 13.87 -5.07 -5.09
C VAL A 18 13.75 -4.82 -3.58
N ASP A 19 13.70 -3.56 -3.16
CA ASP A 19 13.62 -3.18 -1.75
C ASP A 19 12.32 -3.63 -1.10
N VAL A 20 11.18 -3.44 -1.77
CA VAL A 20 9.90 -4.00 -1.30
C VAL A 20 9.97 -5.52 -1.14
N CYS A 21 10.58 -6.22 -2.09
CA CYS A 21 10.74 -7.68 -1.98
C CYS A 21 11.63 -8.07 -0.80
N ARG A 22 12.70 -7.30 -0.51
CA ARG A 22 13.56 -7.52 0.67
C ARG A 22 12.76 -7.31 1.95
N ASP A 23 12.01 -6.22 2.05
CA ASP A 23 11.15 -5.93 3.21
C ASP A 23 10.16 -7.06 3.46
N LEU A 24 9.46 -7.51 2.40
CA LEU A 24 8.51 -8.62 2.49
C LEU A 24 9.17 -9.92 2.95
N ILE A 25 10.40 -10.19 2.53
CA ILE A 25 11.17 -11.35 2.98
C ILE A 25 11.56 -11.21 4.45
N THR A 26 12.02 -10.02 4.87
CA THR A 26 12.42 -9.78 6.27
C THR A 26 11.24 -9.73 7.24
N ASP A 27 10.04 -9.41 6.75
CA ASP A 27 8.79 -9.47 7.52
C ASP A 27 8.37 -10.93 7.81
N LEU A 28 8.90 -11.92 7.06
CA LEU A 28 8.67 -13.34 7.35
C LEU A 28 9.50 -13.79 8.56
N PRO A 29 8.92 -14.53 9.53
CA PRO A 29 9.64 -15.03 10.70
C PRO A 29 10.92 -15.80 10.37
N GLY A 30 10.91 -16.60 9.29
CA GLY A 30 12.07 -17.35 8.80
C GLY A 30 12.85 -16.68 7.68
N GLY A 31 12.58 -15.41 7.36
CA GLY A 31 13.35 -14.64 6.38
C GLY A 31 13.47 -15.32 5.01
N TYR A 32 14.69 -15.36 4.47
CA TYR A 32 15.01 -15.99 3.18
C TYR A 32 14.69 -17.49 3.13
N PHE A 33 14.91 -18.21 4.23
CA PHE A 33 14.61 -19.65 4.31
C PHE A 33 13.11 -19.90 4.15
N GLU A 34 12.28 -19.09 4.81
CA GLU A 34 10.83 -19.20 4.68
C GLU A 34 10.34 -18.72 3.32
N ALA A 35 10.89 -17.62 2.80
CA ALA A 35 10.62 -17.15 1.44
C ALA A 35 10.89 -18.24 0.39
N ALA A 36 12.01 -18.95 0.49
CA ALA A 36 12.36 -20.05 -0.40
C ALA A 36 11.32 -21.19 -0.36
N LYS A 37 10.79 -21.51 0.83
CA LYS A 37 9.70 -22.49 0.98
C LYS A 37 8.41 -22.02 0.30
N TRP A 38 7.97 -20.78 0.55
CA TRP A 38 6.77 -20.22 -0.08
C TRP A 38 6.88 -20.19 -1.61
N LEU A 39 8.06 -19.83 -2.12
CA LEU A 39 8.34 -19.72 -3.55
C LEU A 39 8.74 -21.04 -4.22
N LYS A 40 8.82 -22.14 -3.46
CA LYS A 40 9.25 -23.47 -3.94
C LYS A 40 10.58 -23.41 -4.71
N THR A 41 11.56 -22.70 -4.15
CA THR A 41 12.91 -22.53 -4.72
C THR A 41 13.98 -22.61 -3.62
N THR A 42 15.24 -22.33 -3.93
CA THR A 42 16.34 -22.27 -2.94
C THR A 42 16.56 -20.84 -2.45
N GLU A 43 17.18 -20.67 -1.28
CA GLU A 43 17.57 -19.35 -0.77
C GLU A 43 18.45 -18.59 -1.77
N ASP A 44 19.44 -19.26 -2.36
CA ASP A 44 20.27 -18.72 -3.44
C ASP A 44 19.43 -18.31 -4.66
N GLY A 45 18.37 -19.07 -4.97
CA GLY A 45 17.44 -18.75 -6.04
C GLY A 45 16.66 -17.47 -5.79
N VAL A 46 16.30 -17.17 -4.54
CA VAL A 46 15.69 -15.90 -4.13
C VAL A 46 16.72 -14.78 -4.21
N TYR A 47 17.92 -14.99 -3.65
CA TYR A 47 18.98 -13.99 -3.60
C TYR A 47 19.44 -13.54 -4.98
N ASN A 48 19.62 -14.48 -5.92
CA ASN A 48 20.05 -14.19 -7.29
C ASN A 48 19.04 -13.31 -8.05
N ARG A 49 17.74 -13.45 -7.76
CA ARG A 49 16.66 -12.61 -8.33
C ARG A 49 16.63 -11.20 -7.75
N LEU A 50 17.13 -11.00 -6.53
CA LEU A 50 17.23 -9.66 -5.90
C LEU A 50 18.52 -8.92 -6.27
N LYS A 51 19.49 -9.61 -6.89
CA LYS A 51 20.75 -9.03 -7.37
C LYS A 51 20.82 -8.85 -8.88
N GLU A 52 19.71 -9.12 -9.59
CA GLU A 52 19.65 -9.15 -11.06
C GLU A 52 20.77 -9.99 -11.70
N LEU A 53 21.14 -11.12 -11.08
CA LEU A 53 22.26 -11.93 -11.59
C LEU A 53 21.84 -12.62 -12.89
N LYS A 54 22.59 -12.38 -13.98
CA LYS A 54 22.42 -13.06 -15.28
C LYS A 54 21.01 -12.92 -15.88
N GLY A 55 20.38 -11.76 -15.74
CA GLY A 55 19.05 -11.48 -16.31
C GLY A 55 17.89 -12.18 -15.59
N GLN A 56 18.14 -12.73 -14.40
CA GLN A 56 17.09 -13.22 -13.52
C GLN A 56 16.48 -12.04 -12.78
N VAL A 57 15.18 -11.85 -12.95
CA VAL A 57 14.40 -10.86 -12.18
C VAL A 57 13.47 -11.54 -11.20
N MET A 58 13.07 -10.83 -10.15
CA MET A 58 12.02 -11.23 -9.24
C MET A 58 10.65 -11.08 -9.91
N PRO A 59 9.94 -12.17 -10.27
CA PRO A 59 8.66 -12.05 -10.96
C PRO A 59 7.59 -11.42 -10.06
N LEU A 60 6.67 -10.64 -10.63
CA LEU A 60 5.55 -10.06 -9.88
C LEU A 60 4.76 -11.13 -9.10
N GLY A 61 4.54 -12.29 -9.71
CA GLY A 61 3.86 -13.41 -9.05
C GLY A 61 4.58 -13.91 -7.78
N PHE A 62 5.91 -13.85 -7.73
CA PHE A 62 6.66 -14.22 -6.53
C PHE A 62 6.48 -13.16 -5.44
N ALA A 63 6.61 -11.88 -5.82
CA ALA A 63 6.40 -10.79 -4.88
C ALA A 63 4.96 -10.78 -4.30
N MET A 64 3.95 -11.15 -5.11
CA MET A 64 2.57 -11.32 -4.62
C MET A 64 2.43 -12.48 -3.62
N VAL A 65 3.12 -13.60 -3.83
CA VAL A 65 3.15 -14.72 -2.86
C VAL A 65 3.80 -14.29 -1.55
N LEU A 66 4.94 -13.59 -1.63
CA LEU A 66 5.64 -13.07 -0.45
C LEU A 66 4.78 -12.05 0.31
N GLN A 67 4.11 -11.14 -0.41
CA GLN A 67 3.18 -10.18 0.19
C GLN A 67 2.08 -10.89 0.99
N LYS A 68 1.49 -11.93 0.40
CA LYS A 68 0.45 -12.72 1.08
C LYS A 68 0.99 -13.46 2.30
N ALA A 69 2.19 -14.03 2.21
CA ALA A 69 2.83 -14.74 3.31
C ALA A 69 3.22 -13.80 4.46
N ALA A 70 3.69 -12.58 4.15
CA ALA A 70 4.03 -11.55 5.14
C ALA A 70 2.80 -10.88 5.78
N GLY A 71 1.59 -11.13 5.25
CA GLY A 71 0.34 -10.63 5.81
C GLY A 71 0.14 -9.11 5.71
N ASN A 72 0.90 -8.41 4.86
CA ASN A 72 0.79 -6.97 4.69
C ASN A 72 0.75 -6.57 3.20
N PRO A 73 0.01 -5.51 2.80
CA PRO A 73 -0.14 -5.12 1.40
C PRO A 73 0.96 -4.19 0.87
N ARG A 74 2.22 -4.31 1.34
CA ARG A 74 3.32 -3.37 1.03
C ARG A 74 3.58 -3.18 -0.46
N LEU A 75 3.58 -4.26 -1.24
CA LEU A 75 3.78 -4.19 -2.70
C LEU A 75 2.64 -3.44 -3.38
N ALA A 76 1.39 -3.69 -3.00
CA ALA A 76 0.24 -2.97 -3.53
C ALA A 76 0.29 -1.47 -3.18
N HIS A 77 0.68 -1.12 -1.95
CA HIS A 77 0.90 0.26 -1.54
C HIS A 77 1.97 0.96 -2.38
N GLU A 78 3.14 0.34 -2.55
CA GLU A 78 4.25 0.96 -3.28
C GLU A 78 3.92 1.13 -4.77
N VAL A 79 3.26 0.15 -5.39
CA VAL A 79 2.77 0.25 -6.78
C VAL A 79 1.78 1.41 -6.93
N ALA A 80 0.82 1.54 -6.02
CA ALA A 80 -0.16 2.63 -6.05
C ALA A 80 0.53 3.98 -5.88
N PHE A 81 1.41 4.12 -4.89
CA PHE A 81 2.15 5.35 -4.60
C PHE A 81 2.95 5.82 -5.82
N ARG A 82 3.69 4.91 -6.46
CA ARG A 82 4.49 5.22 -7.66
C ARG A 82 3.65 5.52 -8.90
N SER A 83 2.43 5.01 -8.93
CA SER A 83 1.44 5.33 -9.96
C SER A 83 0.71 6.65 -9.69
N GLY A 84 1.04 7.37 -8.61
CA GLY A 84 0.39 8.63 -8.22
C GLY A 84 -0.97 8.44 -7.54
N GLY A 85 -1.26 7.25 -7.04
CA GLY A 85 -2.49 6.92 -6.33
C GLY A 85 -2.25 6.42 -4.91
N THR A 86 -3.33 6.00 -4.26
CA THR A 86 -3.26 5.31 -2.96
C THR A 86 -3.95 3.96 -3.05
N PHE A 87 -3.33 2.94 -2.45
CA PHE A 87 -3.98 1.66 -2.23
C PHE A 87 -4.93 1.75 -1.03
N VAL A 88 -6.18 1.33 -1.24
CA VAL A 88 -7.19 1.19 -0.19
C VAL A 88 -7.55 -0.29 -0.11
N PRO A 89 -7.25 -0.99 1.01
CA PRO A 89 -7.55 -2.40 1.15
C PRO A 89 -9.06 -2.63 1.19
N ASN A 90 -9.47 -3.75 0.60
CA ASN A 90 -10.85 -4.21 0.72
C ASN A 90 -11.19 -4.58 2.18
N PRO A 91 -12.47 -4.47 2.58
CA PRO A 91 -12.93 -4.93 3.88
C PRO A 91 -12.62 -6.41 4.11
N ASN A 92 -12.26 -6.74 5.35
CA ASN A 92 -12.32 -8.11 5.83
C ASN A 92 -13.79 -8.45 6.14
N MET A 93 -14.39 -9.33 5.35
CA MET A 93 -15.82 -9.66 5.47
C MET A 93 -16.19 -10.34 6.80
N ASP A 94 -15.22 -11.00 7.44
CA ASP A 94 -15.42 -11.68 8.73
C ASP A 94 -15.49 -10.69 9.90
N GLU A 95 -14.87 -9.51 9.75
CA GLU A 95 -14.82 -8.44 10.75
C GLU A 95 -15.80 -7.29 10.43
N LEU A 96 -16.51 -7.38 9.30
CA LEU A 96 -17.42 -6.34 8.83
C LEU A 96 -18.80 -6.47 9.46
N ASP A 97 -19.10 -5.54 10.37
CA ASP A 97 -20.41 -5.36 11.00
C ASP A 97 -20.82 -3.88 11.12
N ASP A 98 -22.02 -3.63 11.64
CA ASP A 98 -22.56 -2.28 11.84
C ASP A 98 -21.75 -1.45 12.86
N ILE A 99 -21.11 -2.11 13.84
CA ILE A 99 -20.31 -1.46 14.88
C ILE A 99 -19.05 -0.88 14.23
N GLU A 100 -18.41 -1.66 13.37
CA GLU A 100 -17.22 -1.31 12.63
C GLU A 100 -17.49 -0.16 11.66
N LEU A 101 -18.58 -0.20 10.89
CA LEU A 101 -18.98 0.94 10.04
C LEU A 101 -19.24 2.21 10.87
N GLY A 102 -19.93 2.07 12.01
CA GLY A 102 -20.15 3.19 12.92
C GLY A 102 -18.83 3.78 13.45
N ARG A 103 -17.83 2.93 13.74
CA ARG A 103 -16.49 3.37 14.16
C ARG A 103 -15.79 4.12 13.04
N MET A 104 -15.73 3.55 11.83
CA MET A 104 -15.14 4.19 10.66
C MET A 104 -15.77 5.56 10.38
N PHE A 105 -17.10 5.66 10.45
CA PHE A 105 -17.82 6.93 10.27
C PHE A 105 -17.37 8.01 11.27
N ARG A 106 -17.30 7.67 12.55
CA ARG A 106 -16.82 8.60 13.60
C ARG A 106 -15.37 9.00 13.37
N GLU A 107 -14.51 8.06 12.98
CA GLU A 107 -13.11 8.35 12.70
C GLU A 107 -12.94 9.32 11.51
N MET A 108 -13.73 9.17 10.45
CA MET A 108 -13.75 10.14 9.35
C MET A 108 -14.15 11.53 9.82
N ALA A 109 -15.19 11.64 10.67
CA ALA A 109 -15.63 12.92 11.21
C ALA A 109 -14.53 13.60 12.05
N VAL A 110 -13.84 12.83 12.90
CA VAL A 110 -12.70 13.32 13.69
C VAL A 110 -11.56 13.78 12.77
N ARG A 111 -11.24 13.03 11.73
CA ARG A 111 -10.18 13.39 10.77
C ARG A 111 -10.52 14.64 9.98
N MET A 112 -11.78 14.82 9.58
CA MET A 112 -12.26 16.04 8.93
C MET A 112 -12.11 17.24 9.86
N GLY A 113 -12.48 17.09 11.14
CA GLY A 113 -12.28 18.14 12.14
C GLY A 113 -10.81 18.55 12.28
N LYS A 114 -9.90 17.57 12.41
CA LYS A 114 -8.46 17.84 12.46
C LYS A 114 -7.93 18.52 11.19
N LEU A 115 -8.42 18.12 10.02
CA LEU A 115 -8.00 18.76 8.77
C LEU A 115 -8.45 20.22 8.70
N ALA A 116 -9.65 20.53 9.23
CA ALA A 116 -10.12 21.90 9.35
C ALA A 116 -9.28 22.72 10.34
N GLU A 117 -8.94 22.15 11.50
CA GLU A 117 -8.02 22.78 12.46
C GLU A 117 -6.64 23.04 11.83
N THR A 118 -6.07 22.05 11.13
CA THR A 118 -4.79 22.24 10.40
C THR A 118 -4.92 23.33 9.33
N TYR A 119 -6.05 23.44 8.63
CA TYR A 119 -6.27 24.51 7.65
C TYR A 119 -6.23 25.90 8.30
N ASP A 120 -6.91 26.06 9.43
CA ASP A 120 -6.92 27.32 10.18
C ASP A 120 -5.51 27.66 10.71
N GLU A 121 -4.75 26.66 11.16
CA GLU A 121 -3.35 26.83 11.61
C GLU A 121 -2.44 27.35 10.49
N ILE A 122 -2.40 26.66 9.33
CA ILE A 122 -1.46 26.97 8.25
C ILE A 122 -1.84 28.23 7.46
N THR A 123 -3.05 28.76 7.65
CA THR A 123 -3.50 30.00 7.00
C THR A 123 -3.41 31.22 7.91
N ALA A 124 -3.07 31.03 9.19
CA ALA A 124 -3.11 32.07 10.21
C ALA A 124 -2.16 33.25 9.94
N ASP A 125 -1.00 33.00 9.33
CA ASP A 125 0.00 34.02 9.02
C ASP A 125 -0.10 34.57 7.58
N GLY A 126 -1.03 34.02 6.78
CA GLY A 126 -1.25 34.38 5.38
C GLY A 126 -0.21 33.84 4.39
N VAL A 127 0.73 32.99 4.80
CA VAL A 127 1.78 32.43 3.95
C VAL A 127 1.95 30.93 4.21
N ILE A 128 1.49 30.10 3.29
CA ILE A 128 1.65 28.64 3.39
C ILE A 128 3.03 28.22 2.88
N ASP A 129 3.84 27.62 3.75
CA ASP A 129 5.13 27.05 3.39
C ASP A 129 5.05 25.61 2.83
N ASP A 130 6.16 25.09 2.31
CA ASP A 130 6.22 23.74 1.71
C ASP A 130 5.96 22.63 2.74
N ALA A 131 6.37 22.81 4.00
CA ALA A 131 6.16 21.83 5.06
C ALA A 131 4.68 21.78 5.49
N GLU A 132 4.05 22.94 5.64
CA GLU A 132 2.63 23.11 5.92
C GLU A 132 1.77 22.51 4.81
N LYS A 133 2.08 22.85 3.55
CA LYS A 133 1.43 22.26 2.39
C LYS A 133 1.55 20.74 2.39
N LYS A 134 2.75 20.21 2.68
CA LYS A 134 2.97 18.76 2.73
C LYS A 134 2.17 18.11 3.86
N ARG A 135 2.11 18.73 5.04
CA ARG A 135 1.30 18.26 6.18
C ARG A 135 -0.18 18.21 5.79
N PHE A 136 -0.72 19.32 5.28
CA PHE A 136 -2.14 19.42 4.89
C PHE A 136 -2.52 18.39 3.83
N MET A 137 -1.70 18.25 2.77
CA MET A 137 -1.95 17.26 1.72
C MET A 137 -1.87 15.82 2.26
N SER A 138 -0.93 15.54 3.17
CA SER A 138 -0.82 14.23 3.82
C SER A 138 -2.06 13.90 4.64
N GLU A 139 -2.53 14.83 5.48
CA GLU A 139 -3.74 14.65 6.28
C GLU A 139 -4.99 14.49 5.41
N GLY A 140 -5.11 15.29 4.33
CA GLY A 140 -6.19 15.20 3.35
C GLY A 140 -6.22 13.84 2.62
N ASN A 141 -5.05 13.33 2.21
CA ASN A 141 -4.96 12.00 1.59
C ASN A 141 -5.43 10.89 2.54
N VAL A 142 -5.08 10.97 3.83
CA VAL A 142 -5.54 10.01 4.84
C VAL A 142 -7.07 10.07 5.00
N LEU A 143 -7.67 11.27 4.98
CA LEU A 143 -9.12 11.43 5.02
C LEU A 143 -9.79 10.80 3.79
N ILE A 144 -9.30 11.10 2.59
CA ILE A 144 -9.84 10.55 1.32
C ILE A 144 -9.79 9.02 1.32
N ASN A 145 -8.69 8.43 1.78
CA ASN A 145 -8.56 6.98 1.90
C ASN A 145 -9.57 6.41 2.91
N SER A 146 -9.80 7.11 4.03
CA SER A 146 -10.78 6.69 5.04
C SER A 146 -12.21 6.71 4.48
N ILE A 147 -12.55 7.74 3.69
CA ILE A 147 -13.82 7.86 2.99
C ILE A 147 -14.00 6.72 1.98
N THR A 148 -12.97 6.45 1.19
CA THR A 148 -12.99 5.39 0.19
C THR A 148 -13.16 4.02 0.85
N ALA A 149 -12.40 3.75 1.93
CA ALA A 149 -12.53 2.52 2.70
C ALA A 149 -13.95 2.37 3.26
N PHE A 150 -14.50 3.41 3.89
CA PHE A 150 -15.86 3.40 4.42
C PHE A 150 -16.90 3.09 3.35
N GLN A 151 -16.77 3.69 2.15
CA GLN A 151 -17.65 3.40 1.02
C GLN A 151 -17.57 1.92 0.60
N GLN A 152 -16.36 1.37 0.49
CA GLN A 152 -16.17 -0.05 0.16
C GLN A 152 -16.76 -0.98 1.23
N HIS A 153 -16.55 -0.67 2.50
CA HIS A 153 -17.08 -1.44 3.63
C HIS A 153 -18.60 -1.37 3.68
N SER A 154 -19.19 -0.19 3.47
CA SER A 154 -20.63 0.00 3.45
C SER A 154 -21.27 -0.78 2.31
N LEU A 155 -20.69 -0.70 1.10
CA LEU A 155 -21.15 -1.49 -0.05
C LEU A 155 -21.05 -2.98 0.25
N ALA A 156 -19.93 -3.45 0.79
CA ALA A 156 -19.75 -4.86 1.10
C ALA A 156 -20.78 -5.37 2.13
N LEU A 157 -21.10 -4.58 3.16
CA LEU A 157 -22.11 -4.95 4.15
C LEU A 157 -23.52 -4.97 3.54
N PHE A 158 -23.87 -3.96 2.74
CA PHE A 158 -25.18 -3.90 2.09
C PHE A 158 -25.41 -5.02 1.06
N HIS A 159 -24.34 -5.62 0.52
CA HIS A 159 -24.41 -6.76 -0.38
C HIS A 159 -24.20 -8.12 0.32
N LYS A 160 -24.02 -8.14 1.64
CA LYS A 160 -24.00 -9.40 2.40
C LYS A 160 -25.41 -10.02 2.24
N PRO A 161 -25.56 -11.18 1.59
CA PRO A 161 -26.87 -11.82 1.47
C PRO A 161 -27.42 -12.00 2.88
N GLY A 162 -28.66 -11.53 3.09
CA GLY A 162 -29.26 -11.38 4.41
C GLY A 162 -28.97 -12.58 5.30
N GLY A 163 -28.44 -12.31 6.49
CA GLY A 163 -28.49 -13.30 7.56
C GLY A 163 -29.95 -13.70 7.71
N GLU A 164 -30.23 -14.99 7.53
CA GLU A 164 -31.50 -15.60 7.88
C GLU A 164 -31.78 -15.23 9.35
N GLU A 165 -32.76 -14.35 9.58
CA GLU A 165 -33.50 -14.26 10.85
C GLU A 165 -34.42 -15.47 10.99
#